data_AF-A0A7S7SLD6-F1
#
_entry.id   AF-A0A7S7SLD6-F1
#
_cell.length_a   1.000
_cell.length_b   1.000
_cell.length_c   1.000
_cell.angle_alpha   90.00
_cell.angle_beta   90.00
_cell.angle_gamma   90.00
#
_symmetry.space_group_name_H-M   'P 1'
#
loop_
_entity.id
_entity.type
_entity.pdbx_description
1 polymer ?
#
loop_
_entity_poly.entity_id
_entity_poly.type
_entity_poly.pdbx_seq_one_letter_code
_entity_poly.pdbx_strand_id
1 'polypeptide(L)'
;MRFCLLIMSFAVCAMGAAAQPGPSRPKASNIVLLEFTPGFKDGCGTNKMEFVRSWGDGSAETSAFRVSEGSLLVITDVDWRYVTGPPNQFAVLRLLVQNLGDPAKSRRTFESAVRLDGFGNGGSSERMTTGFVVRPEARICAEVPGEAEGSVVRLSRVLLRGYVTNER
;
A
#
# COMPACT_ATOMS: atom_id res chain seq x y z
N MET A 1 -25.49 67.88 -28.17
CA MET A 1 -25.12 66.71 -27.34
C MET A 1 -24.18 65.83 -28.16
N ARG A 2 -22.89 65.77 -27.79
CA ARG A 2 -21.87 64.96 -28.48
C ARG A 2 -21.78 63.60 -27.80
N PHE A 3 -22.07 62.53 -28.53
CA PHE A 3 -21.85 61.15 -28.07
C PHE A 3 -20.39 60.77 -28.32
N CYS A 4 -19.62 60.61 -27.24
CA CYS A 4 -18.30 59.98 -27.29
C CYS A 4 -18.48 58.46 -27.24
N LEU A 5 -18.12 57.78 -28.33
CA LEU A 5 -18.07 56.32 -28.42
C LEU A 5 -16.69 55.86 -27.93
N LEU A 6 -16.62 55.30 -26.73
CA LEU A 6 -15.40 54.67 -26.20
C LEU A 6 -15.29 53.24 -26.74
N ILE A 7 -14.28 52.98 -27.57
CA ILE A 7 -13.94 51.63 -28.03
C ILE A 7 -12.97 51.03 -26.99
N MET A 8 -13.47 50.12 -26.14
CA MET A 8 -12.64 49.31 -25.25
C MET A 8 -11.98 48.18 -26.05
N SER A 9 -10.66 48.26 -26.20
CA SER A 9 -9.85 47.23 -26.83
C SER A 9 -9.51 46.15 -25.79
N PHE A 10 -10.09 44.96 -25.92
CA PHE A 10 -9.74 43.79 -25.09
C PHE A 10 -8.50 43.12 -25.65
N ALA A 11 -7.37 43.23 -24.95
CA ALA A 11 -6.18 42.43 -25.22
C ALA A 11 -6.38 41.02 -24.67
N VAL A 12 -6.59 40.04 -25.56
CA VAL A 12 -6.63 38.62 -25.21
C VAL A 12 -5.18 38.15 -25.03
N CYS A 13 -4.73 38.01 -23.78
CA CYS A 13 -3.50 37.30 -23.46
C CYS A 13 -3.73 35.79 -23.69
N ALA A 14 -3.22 35.26 -24.80
CA ALA A 14 -3.13 33.83 -25.03
C ALA A 14 -2.11 33.23 -24.04
N MET A 15 -2.58 32.70 -22.91
CA MET A 15 -1.78 31.84 -22.05
C MET A 15 -1.54 30.52 -22.77
N GLY A 16 -0.34 30.35 -23.33
CA GLY A 16 0.13 29.06 -23.83
C GLY A 16 0.18 28.07 -22.67
N ALA A 17 -0.75 27.10 -22.67
CA ALA A 17 -0.71 25.98 -21.74
C ALA A 17 0.53 25.13 -22.08
N ALA A 18 1.61 25.31 -21.32
CA ALA A 18 2.74 24.40 -21.35
C ALA A 18 2.23 23.02 -20.94
N ALA A 19 2.32 22.05 -21.86
CA ALA A 19 1.96 20.66 -21.58
C ALA A 19 2.80 20.17 -20.41
N GLN A 20 2.15 19.92 -19.26
CA GLN A 20 2.83 19.28 -18.14
C GLN A 20 3.29 17.89 -18.60
N PRO A 21 4.57 17.54 -18.43
CA PRO A 21 5.02 16.18 -18.70
C PRO A 21 4.17 15.23 -17.86
N GLY A 22 3.45 14.34 -18.54
CA GLY A 22 2.63 13.33 -17.87
C GLY A 22 3.46 12.49 -16.91
N PRO A 23 2.84 11.87 -15.89
CA PRO A 23 3.54 11.04 -14.93
C PRO A 23 4.35 9.96 -15.68
N SER A 24 5.68 9.98 -15.52
CA SER A 24 6.54 8.98 -16.15
C SER A 24 6.21 7.60 -15.60
N ARG A 25 5.86 6.66 -16.48
CA ARG A 25 5.57 5.27 -16.10
C ARG A 25 6.76 4.69 -15.32
N PRO A 26 6.53 3.97 -14.20
CA PRO A 26 7.61 3.30 -13.49
C PRO A 26 8.37 2.36 -14.43
N LYS A 27 9.71 2.34 -14.33
CA LYS A 27 10.53 1.33 -15.03
C LYS A 27 10.17 -0.06 -14.49
N ALA A 28 10.15 -1.06 -15.37
CA ALA A 28 9.81 -2.44 -14.98
C ALA A 28 10.70 -2.99 -13.85
N SER A 29 11.98 -2.57 -13.80
CA SER A 29 12.93 -2.89 -12.73
C SER A 29 12.51 -2.41 -11.33
N ASN A 30 11.60 -1.44 -11.27
CA ASN A 30 11.18 -0.81 -10.03
C ASN A 30 9.93 -1.45 -9.45
N ILE A 31 9.27 -2.34 -10.18
CA ILE A 31 8.07 -3.03 -9.69
C ILE A 31 8.48 -4.01 -8.59
N VAL A 32 7.70 -4.03 -7.52
CA VAL A 32 7.90 -4.91 -6.38
C VAL A 32 6.61 -5.66 -6.10
N LEU A 33 6.74 -6.98 -5.96
CA LEU A 33 5.74 -7.86 -5.38
C LEU A 33 6.25 -8.27 -3.99
N LEU A 34 5.47 -7.99 -2.96
CA LEU A 34 5.76 -8.38 -1.60
C LEU A 34 4.79 -9.43 -1.13
N GLU A 35 5.31 -10.50 -0.56
CA GLU A 35 4.52 -11.59 0.00
C GLU A 35 4.67 -11.65 1.52
N PHE A 36 3.53 -11.79 2.18
CA PHE A 36 3.43 -12.00 3.60
C PHE A 36 4.07 -13.32 4.04
N THR A 37 4.94 -13.28 5.05
CA THR A 37 5.59 -14.46 5.64
C THR A 37 5.61 -14.36 7.18
N PRO A 38 5.12 -15.38 7.91
CA PRO A 38 5.16 -15.42 9.38
C PRO A 38 6.52 -15.93 9.91
N GLY A 39 6.76 -15.79 11.22
CA GLY A 39 7.88 -16.44 11.92
C GLY A 39 9.21 -15.68 11.94
N PHE A 40 9.24 -14.41 11.54
CA PHE A 40 10.45 -13.60 11.60
C PHE A 40 10.73 -13.14 13.03
N LYS A 41 11.93 -13.32 13.60
CA LYS A 41 12.22 -12.98 15.02
C LYS A 41 11.65 -11.62 15.49
N ASP A 42 11.80 -10.59 14.66
CA ASP A 42 11.40 -9.22 14.98
C ASP A 42 10.10 -8.77 14.28
N GLY A 43 9.38 -9.68 13.62
CA GLY A 43 8.19 -9.36 12.82
C GLY A 43 7.02 -8.79 13.62
N CYS A 44 6.05 -8.24 12.90
CA CYS A 44 4.88 -7.57 13.47
C CYS A 44 3.90 -8.57 14.12
N GLY A 45 3.28 -8.17 15.23
CA GLY A 45 2.25 -8.96 15.90
C GLY A 45 2.75 -10.25 16.57
N THR A 46 1.80 -11.09 16.98
CA THR A 46 2.06 -12.35 17.68
C THR A 46 2.66 -13.42 16.78
N ASN A 47 2.21 -13.50 15.52
CA ASN A 47 2.73 -14.43 14.50
C ASN A 47 4.05 -13.97 13.88
N LYS A 48 4.58 -12.83 14.33
CA LYS A 48 5.85 -12.28 13.89
C LYS A 48 5.97 -12.15 12.37
N MET A 49 5.03 -11.40 11.82
CA MET A 49 4.78 -11.29 10.39
C MET A 49 5.69 -10.25 9.74
N GLU A 50 6.25 -10.57 8.58
CA GLU A 50 7.02 -9.66 7.73
C GLU A 50 6.61 -9.85 6.27
N PHE A 51 7.09 -8.95 5.42
CA PHE A 51 6.96 -9.07 3.98
C PHE A 51 8.32 -9.39 3.37
N VAL A 52 8.35 -10.32 2.43
CA VAL A 52 9.54 -10.64 1.63
C VAL A 52 9.29 -10.28 0.17
N ARG A 53 10.34 -9.96 -0.58
CA ARG A 53 10.19 -9.70 -2.01
C ARG A 53 10.10 -11.00 -2.79
N SER A 54 9.11 -11.08 -3.67
CA SER A 54 8.98 -12.18 -4.63
C SER A 54 9.41 -11.70 -6.03
N TRP A 55 10.09 -12.58 -6.75
CA TRP A 55 10.64 -12.34 -8.08
C TRP A 55 9.73 -12.91 -9.17
N GLY A 56 9.87 -12.41 -10.40
CA GLY A 56 9.06 -12.85 -11.53
C GLY A 56 9.34 -14.29 -12.01
N ASP A 57 10.40 -14.91 -11.50
CA ASP A 57 10.74 -16.32 -11.73
C ASP A 57 10.11 -17.26 -10.68
N GLY A 58 9.34 -16.72 -9.73
CA GLY A 58 8.69 -17.47 -8.66
C GLY A 58 9.57 -17.71 -7.43
N SER A 59 10.82 -17.23 -7.42
CA SER A 59 11.65 -17.23 -6.21
C SER A 59 11.29 -16.06 -5.28
N ALA A 60 11.71 -16.15 -4.01
CA ALA A 60 11.51 -15.09 -3.03
C ALA A 60 12.79 -14.86 -2.22
N GLU A 61 12.96 -13.62 -1.74
CA GLU A 61 13.98 -13.30 -0.75
C GLU A 61 13.71 -14.05 0.56
N THR A 62 14.78 -14.39 1.27
CA THR A 62 14.71 -15.07 2.57
C THR A 62 14.72 -14.09 3.74
N SER A 63 15.10 -12.84 3.50
CA SER A 63 15.10 -11.77 4.49
C SER A 63 13.87 -10.88 4.35
N ALA A 64 13.49 -10.23 5.45
CA ALA A 64 12.42 -9.25 5.43
C ALA A 64 12.79 -8.09 4.49
N PHE A 65 11.85 -7.69 3.65
CA PHE A 65 12.00 -6.59 2.72
C PHE A 65 12.17 -5.28 3.49
N ARG A 66 13.16 -4.48 3.07
CA ARG A 66 13.40 -3.13 3.58
C ARG A 66 13.61 -2.17 2.43
N VAL A 67 13.07 -0.97 2.57
CA VAL A 67 13.29 0.09 1.59
C VAL A 67 14.71 0.63 1.79
N SER A 68 15.51 0.67 0.72
CA SER A 68 16.87 1.21 0.79
C SER A 68 16.87 2.71 1.02
N GLU A 69 17.90 3.23 1.70
CA GLU A 69 18.10 4.67 1.89
C GLU A 69 18.02 5.46 0.57
N GLY A 70 17.46 6.67 0.63
CA GLY A 70 17.22 7.51 -0.55
C GLY A 70 16.12 7.00 -1.49
N SER A 71 15.39 5.95 -1.10
CA SER A 71 14.28 5.39 -1.86
C SER A 71 12.98 5.41 -1.05
N LEU A 72 11.87 5.36 -1.77
CA LEU A 72 10.51 5.25 -1.26
C LEU A 72 9.84 4.05 -1.94
N LEU A 73 9.10 3.27 -1.17
CA LEU A 73 8.19 2.26 -1.72
C LEU A 73 6.78 2.84 -1.76
N VAL A 74 6.15 2.76 -2.93
CA VAL A 74 4.73 3.11 -3.12
C VAL A 74 3.96 1.81 -3.34
N ILE A 75 3.03 1.49 -2.44
CA ILE A 75 2.12 0.36 -2.58
C ILE A 75 0.84 0.85 -3.24
N THR A 76 0.43 0.21 -4.33
CA THR A 76 -0.75 0.60 -5.13
C THR A 76 -1.84 -0.44 -5.12
N ASP A 77 -1.52 -1.71 -4.86
CA ASP A 77 -2.50 -2.79 -4.86
C ASP A 77 -2.26 -3.73 -3.67
N VAL A 78 -3.36 -4.22 -3.09
CA VAL A 78 -3.36 -5.15 -1.97
C VAL A 78 -4.29 -6.31 -2.31
N ASP A 79 -3.75 -7.52 -2.32
CA ASP A 79 -4.54 -8.75 -2.40
C ASP A 79 -4.42 -9.50 -1.09
N TRP A 80 -5.53 -9.99 -0.57
CA TRP A 80 -5.50 -10.67 0.70
C TRP A 80 -6.57 -11.73 0.84
N ARG A 81 -6.30 -12.71 1.71
CA ARG A 81 -7.20 -13.84 1.94
C ARG A 81 -7.10 -14.34 3.37
N TYR A 82 -8.25 -14.52 4.01
CA TYR A 82 -8.40 -15.35 5.21
C TYR A 82 -8.71 -16.79 4.81
N VAL A 83 -8.11 -17.71 5.54
CA VAL A 83 -8.49 -19.13 5.55
C VAL A 83 -8.64 -19.48 7.01
N THR A 84 -9.81 -20.00 7.39
CA THR A 84 -10.25 -20.17 8.78
C THR A 84 -10.61 -18.84 9.45
N GLY A 85 -11.90 -18.65 9.71
CA GLY A 85 -12.48 -17.57 10.48
C GLY A 85 -13.92 -17.94 10.83
N PRO A 86 -14.60 -17.21 11.74
CA PRO A 86 -15.98 -17.50 12.05
C PRO A 86 -16.88 -17.33 10.80
N PRO A 87 -17.66 -18.36 10.41
CA PRO A 87 -18.53 -18.29 9.25
C PRO A 87 -19.47 -17.08 9.26
N ASN A 88 -19.70 -16.49 8.08
CA ASN A 88 -20.61 -15.36 7.88
C ASN A 88 -20.27 -14.06 8.65
N GLN A 89 -19.10 -13.97 9.29
CA GLN A 89 -18.64 -12.75 9.98
C GLN A 89 -17.87 -11.82 9.05
N PHE A 90 -17.74 -10.56 9.47
CA PHE A 90 -16.81 -9.63 8.83
C PHE A 90 -15.41 -9.79 9.42
N ALA A 91 -14.42 -9.89 8.54
CA ALA A 91 -13.01 -9.82 8.89
C ALA A 91 -12.39 -8.57 8.26
N VAL A 92 -11.46 -7.94 8.97
CA VAL A 92 -10.84 -6.68 8.56
C VAL A 92 -9.33 -6.89 8.47
N LEU A 93 -8.77 -6.62 7.29
CA LEU A 93 -7.32 -6.45 7.14
C LEU A 93 -6.97 -4.99 7.39
N ARG A 94 -5.98 -4.75 8.24
CA ARG A 94 -5.31 -3.46 8.37
C ARG A 94 -3.86 -3.59 7.96
N LEU A 95 -3.37 -2.63 7.19
CA LEU A 95 -1.93 -2.44 7.01
C LEU A 95 -1.51 -1.17 7.74
N LEU A 96 -0.39 -1.27 8.43
CA LEU A 96 0.23 -0.18 9.14
C LEU A 96 1.63 0.05 8.60
N VAL A 97 2.04 1.32 8.59
CA VAL A 97 3.45 1.70 8.45
C VAL A 97 3.98 1.99 9.84
N GLN A 98 4.93 1.16 10.28
CA GLN A 98 5.54 1.25 11.59
C GLN A 98 6.99 1.71 11.46
N ASN A 99 7.39 2.67 12.30
CA ASN A 99 8.78 3.11 12.39
C ASN A 99 9.67 2.02 13.02
N LEU A 100 10.84 1.78 12.42
CA LEU A 100 11.77 0.75 12.85
C LEU A 100 12.54 1.13 14.13
N GLY A 101 12.86 2.42 14.31
CA GLY A 101 13.55 2.93 15.50
C GLY A 101 12.63 3.15 16.71
N ASP A 102 11.34 3.29 16.48
CA ASP A 102 10.32 3.48 17.52
C ASP A 102 9.01 2.76 17.10
N PRO A 103 8.85 1.47 17.44
CA PRO A 103 7.69 0.68 17.05
C PRO A 103 6.34 1.21 17.56
N ALA A 104 6.34 2.07 18.60
CA ALA A 104 5.13 2.72 19.09
C ALA A 104 4.62 3.78 18.09
N LYS A 105 5.49 4.32 17.23
CA LYS A 105 5.12 5.17 16.11
C LYS A 105 4.66 4.31 14.93
N SER A 106 3.36 4.07 14.89
CA SER A 106 2.70 3.36 13.81
C SER A 106 1.48 4.12 13.30
N ARG A 107 1.21 4.01 11.99
CA ARG A 107 0.06 4.64 11.33
C ARG A 107 -0.64 3.62 10.45
N ARG A 108 -1.97 3.53 10.59
CA ARG A 108 -2.81 2.76 9.67
C ARG A 108 -2.81 3.47 8.31
N THR A 109 -2.46 2.74 7.25
CA THR A 109 -2.40 3.27 5.88
C THR A 109 -3.39 2.60 4.93
N PHE A 110 -3.88 1.41 5.29
CA PHE A 110 -4.89 0.68 4.54
C PHE A 110 -5.81 -0.07 5.49
N GLU A 111 -7.10 -0.13 5.15
CA GLU A 111 -8.10 -0.92 5.85
C GLU A 111 -9.11 -1.45 4.82
N SER A 112 -9.38 -2.75 4.86
CA SER A 112 -10.35 -3.39 3.96
C SER A 112 -11.10 -4.48 4.72
N ALA A 113 -12.42 -4.48 4.59
CA ALA A 113 -13.29 -5.44 5.23
C ALA A 113 -13.84 -6.42 4.19
N VAL A 114 -13.92 -7.71 4.55
CA VAL A 114 -14.61 -8.73 3.75
C VAL A 114 -15.58 -9.49 4.63
N ARG A 115 -16.68 -9.93 4.04
CA ARG A 115 -17.54 -10.93 4.66
C ARG A 115 -17.00 -12.32 4.37
N LEU A 116 -16.78 -13.11 5.40
CA LEU A 116 -16.39 -14.51 5.29
C LEU A 116 -17.60 -15.36 4.87
N ASP A 117 -17.35 -16.39 4.08
CA ASP A 117 -18.37 -17.34 3.62
C ASP A 117 -18.81 -18.31 4.74
N GLY A 118 -19.67 -19.27 4.39
CA GLY A 118 -20.16 -20.30 5.32
C GLY A 118 -19.07 -21.25 5.84
N PHE A 119 -17.87 -21.20 5.27
CA PHE A 119 -16.69 -21.98 5.68
C PHE A 119 -15.63 -21.11 6.36
N GLY A 120 -15.89 -19.81 6.57
CA GLY A 120 -14.95 -18.90 7.20
C GLY A 120 -13.83 -18.42 6.26
N ASN A 121 -13.99 -18.58 4.94
CA ASN A 121 -13.03 -18.09 3.96
C ASN A 121 -13.50 -16.75 3.40
N GLY A 122 -12.55 -15.91 3.04
CA GLY A 122 -12.86 -14.65 2.37
C GLY A 122 -11.58 -13.97 1.93
N GLY A 123 -11.70 -13.08 0.96
CA GLY A 123 -10.57 -12.32 0.46
C GLY A 123 -11.03 -11.22 -0.45
N SER A 124 -10.15 -10.26 -0.67
CA SER A 124 -10.40 -9.15 -1.56
C SER A 124 -9.13 -8.79 -2.31
N SER A 125 -9.31 -8.07 -3.41
CA SER A 125 -8.25 -7.45 -4.20
C SER A 125 -8.63 -5.99 -4.36
N GLU A 126 -7.77 -5.11 -3.88
CA GLU A 126 -8.02 -3.68 -3.90
C GLU A 126 -6.90 -2.95 -4.62
N ARG A 127 -7.28 -2.20 -5.65
CA ARG A 127 -6.41 -1.29 -6.38
C ARG A 127 -6.67 0.13 -5.94
N MET A 128 -5.68 0.75 -5.32
CA MET A 128 -5.76 2.11 -4.81
C MET A 128 -5.45 3.13 -5.91
N THR A 129 -6.17 4.25 -5.91
CA THR A 129 -5.95 5.34 -6.88
C THR A 129 -4.59 6.00 -6.69
N THR A 130 -4.15 6.21 -5.44
CA THR A 130 -2.90 6.90 -5.10
C THR A 130 -1.92 6.02 -4.33
N GLY A 131 -2.40 4.97 -3.68
CA GLY A 131 -1.57 4.11 -2.83
C GLY A 131 -1.14 4.76 -1.51
N PHE A 132 -0.20 4.11 -0.82
CA PHE A 132 0.48 4.66 0.36
C PHE A 132 1.99 4.46 0.25
N VAL A 133 2.74 5.29 0.98
CA VAL A 133 4.21 5.39 0.89
C VAL A 133 4.87 4.81 2.14
N VAL A 134 5.97 4.09 1.92
CA VAL A 134 6.83 3.54 2.96
C VAL A 134 8.25 4.06 2.76
N ARG A 135 8.81 4.61 3.84
CA ARG A 135 10.15 5.18 3.90
C ARG A 135 11.18 4.15 4.39
N PRO A 136 12.50 4.38 4.20
CA PRO A 136 13.56 3.47 4.65
C PRO A 136 13.53 3.16 6.15
N GLU A 137 13.10 4.11 6.97
CA GLU A 137 13.05 3.98 8.43
C GLU A 137 11.78 3.28 8.92
N ALA A 138 11.00 2.68 8.01
CA ALA A 138 9.72 2.07 8.31
C ALA A 138 9.57 0.68 7.69
N ARG A 139 8.61 -0.08 8.21
CA ARG A 139 8.15 -1.35 7.67
C ARG A 139 6.64 -1.41 7.58
N ILE A 140 6.14 -2.34 6.79
CA ILE A 140 4.71 -2.63 6.67
C ILE A 140 4.37 -3.75 7.67
N CYS A 141 3.35 -3.53 8.48
CA CYS A 141 2.77 -4.53 9.37
C CYS A 141 1.35 -4.86 8.91
N ALA A 142 1.04 -6.15 8.82
CA ALA A 142 -0.35 -6.61 8.74
C ALA A 142 -0.91 -6.73 10.17
N GLU A 143 -2.13 -6.26 10.37
CA GLU A 143 -2.90 -6.43 11.61
C GLU A 143 -4.27 -7.01 11.26
N VAL A 144 -4.63 -8.07 11.99
CA VAL A 144 -5.98 -8.62 11.99
C VAL A 144 -6.60 -8.27 13.36
N PRO A 145 -7.59 -7.36 13.42
CA PRO A 145 -8.20 -6.98 14.69
C PRO A 145 -8.82 -8.18 15.39
N GLY A 146 -8.53 -8.35 16.68
CA GLY A 146 -9.02 -9.51 17.45
C GLY A 146 -8.21 -10.79 17.24
N GLU A 147 -7.04 -10.71 16.59
CA GLU A 147 -6.06 -11.78 16.58
C GLU A 147 -5.33 -11.85 17.94
N ALA A 148 -6.05 -12.27 18.98
CA ALA A 148 -5.43 -12.73 20.21
C ALA A 148 -4.81 -14.13 20.01
N GLU A 149 -3.90 -14.52 20.89
CA GLU A 149 -3.39 -15.90 20.95
C GLU A 149 -4.58 -16.88 21.05
N GLY A 150 -4.75 -17.74 20.04
CA GLY A 150 -5.91 -18.64 19.92
C GLY A 150 -7.07 -18.13 19.05
N SER A 151 -6.94 -16.98 18.37
CA SER A 151 -7.95 -16.52 17.42
C SER A 151 -8.15 -17.50 16.27
N VAL A 152 -9.41 -17.73 15.93
CA VAL A 152 -9.84 -18.58 14.80
C VAL A 152 -9.71 -17.88 13.45
N VAL A 153 -9.53 -16.55 13.41
CA VAL A 153 -9.34 -15.81 12.16
C VAL A 153 -7.85 -15.85 11.80
N ARG A 154 -7.50 -16.52 10.71
CA ARG A 154 -6.11 -16.58 10.22
C ARG A 154 -5.96 -15.97 8.85
N LEU A 155 -5.09 -14.97 8.77
CA LEU A 155 -4.66 -14.40 7.51
C LEU A 155 -3.76 -15.41 6.81
N SER A 156 -4.23 -15.92 5.67
CA SER A 156 -3.52 -16.96 4.92
C SER A 156 -2.51 -16.38 3.94
N ARG A 157 -2.83 -15.22 3.36
CA ARG A 157 -2.02 -14.56 2.35
C ARG A 157 -2.31 -13.07 2.34
N VAL A 158 -1.24 -12.29 2.18
CA VAL A 158 -1.30 -10.90 1.72
C VAL A 158 -0.22 -10.72 0.66
N LEU A 159 -0.60 -10.16 -0.47
CA LEU A 159 0.29 -9.73 -1.53
C LEU A 159 0.17 -8.22 -1.66
N LEU A 160 1.31 -7.54 -1.66
CA LEU A 160 1.37 -6.11 -1.93
C LEU A 160 2.07 -5.90 -3.25
N ARG A 161 1.48 -5.08 -4.12
CA ARG A 161 2.09 -4.70 -5.39
C ARG A 161 2.32 -3.20 -5.38
N GLY A 162 3.48 -2.82 -5.90
CA GLY A 162 3.93 -1.45 -5.85
C GLY A 162 5.20 -1.24 -6.65
N TYR A 163 5.85 -0.11 -6.40
CA TYR A 163 7.13 0.20 -7.00
C TYR A 163 8.03 1.00 -6.07
N VAL A 164 9.33 0.86 -6.27
CA VAL A 164 10.36 1.68 -5.60
C VAL A 164 10.74 2.87 -6.48
N THR A 165 10.84 4.04 -5.88
CA THR A 165 11.28 5.27 -6.53
C THR A 165 12.30 5.98 -5.66
N ASN A 166 13.16 6.80 -6.24
CA ASN A 166 14.08 7.63 -5.47
C ASN A 166 13.29 8.74 -4.76
N GLU A 167 13.74 9.09 -3.56
CA GLU A 167 13.35 10.33 -2.90
C GLU A 167 14.04 11.48 -3.66
N ARG A 168 13.24 12.36 -4.27
CA ARG A 168 13.75 13.53 -5.00
C ARG A 168 13.79 14.75 -4.09
#